data_AF-A0A1G4B652-F1
#
_entry.id   AF-A0A1G4B652-F1
#
_cell.length_a   1.000
_cell.length_b   1.000
_cell.length_c   1.000
_cell.angle_alpha   90.00
_cell.angle_beta   90.00
_cell.angle_gamma   90.00
#
_symmetry.space_group_name_H-M   'P 1'
#
loop_
_entity.id
_entity.type
_entity.pdbx_description
1 polymer ?
#
loop_
_entity_poly.entity_id
_entity_poly.type
_entity_poly.pdbx_seq_one_letter_code
_entity_poly.pdbx_strand_id
1 'polypeptide(L)'
;MTSLNPSLTSWKPAALPLFTGLLALLGAADGCLNLAKPEGGAATFGLVPPPRDTVTPAQFDAFHHALVKVKGARNLHMSLCILGLVLYGHFSGVCRASPLAAVAVRRCLGIVLTLGSGVGFSGAAVVSEYLRSPGASEEAIAVGKAKAKAHLITNVPIVALGLIYLVY
;
A
#
# COMPACT_ATOMS: atom_id res chain seq x y z
N MET A 1 13.32 23.39 -42.35
CA MET A 1 14.28 22.44 -41.76
C MET A 1 14.61 22.92 -40.37
N THR A 2 14.01 22.29 -39.36
CA THR A 2 14.24 22.61 -37.94
C THR A 2 14.75 21.33 -37.31
N SER A 3 16.03 21.35 -36.97
CA SER A 3 16.78 20.29 -36.32
C SER A 3 16.09 19.86 -35.02
N LEU A 4 15.61 18.62 -34.97
CA LEU A 4 15.18 17.97 -33.73
C LEU A 4 16.41 17.82 -32.83
N ASN A 5 16.35 18.44 -31.66
CA ASN A 5 17.31 18.27 -30.57
C ASN A 5 17.65 16.78 -30.38
N PRO A 6 18.95 16.40 -30.29
CA PRO A 6 19.32 15.06 -29.92
C PRO A 6 18.82 14.82 -28.49
N SER A 7 17.95 13.83 -28.33
CA SER A 7 17.44 13.45 -27.02
C SER A 7 18.60 13.06 -26.11
N LEU A 8 18.67 13.69 -24.93
CA LEU A 8 19.47 13.25 -23.80
C LEU A 8 18.98 11.87 -23.34
N THR A 9 19.34 10.82 -24.07
CA THR A 9 19.07 9.43 -23.69
C THR A 9 20.29 8.83 -23.01
N SER A 10 20.65 9.37 -21.85
CA SER A 10 21.65 8.76 -20.96
C SER A 10 21.09 7.57 -20.16
N TRP A 11 19.80 7.29 -20.26
CA TRP A 11 19.15 6.23 -19.51
C TRP A 11 19.34 4.90 -20.23
N LYS A 12 20.20 4.03 -19.67
CA LYS A 12 20.31 2.63 -20.10
C LYS A 12 18.93 1.97 -19.93
N PRO A 13 18.33 1.38 -20.98
CA PRO A 13 16.97 0.80 -20.92
C PRO A 13 16.79 -0.25 -19.80
N ALA A 14 17.87 -0.93 -19.40
CA ALA A 14 17.87 -1.92 -18.34
C ALA A 14 17.93 -1.34 -16.91
N ALA A 15 18.31 -0.06 -16.74
CA ALA A 15 18.45 0.54 -15.42
C ALA A 15 17.10 0.72 -14.72
N LEU A 16 16.07 1.16 -15.46
CA LEU A 16 14.76 1.44 -14.88
C LEU A 16 14.07 0.19 -14.31
N PRO A 17 14.00 -0.96 -15.03
CA PRO A 17 13.47 -2.20 -14.47
C PRO A 17 14.27 -2.70 -13.27
N LEU A 18 15.61 -2.62 -13.32
CA LEU A 18 16.47 -3.05 -12.22
C LEU A 18 16.23 -2.22 -10.95
N PHE A 19 16.28 -0.89 -11.06
CA PHE A 19 16.05 0.00 -9.91
C PHE A 19 14.64 -0.19 -9.35
N THR A 20 13.63 -0.29 -10.22
CA THR A 20 12.24 -0.52 -9.78
C THR A 20 12.09 -1.85 -9.08
N GLY A 21 12.73 -2.91 -9.61
CA GLY A 21 12.72 -4.24 -9.00
C GLY A 21 13.40 -4.26 -7.63
N LEU A 22 14.56 -3.61 -7.49
CA LEU A 22 15.26 -3.49 -6.21
C LEU A 22 14.43 -2.70 -5.19
N LEU A 23 13.80 -1.59 -5.60
CA LEU A 23 12.91 -0.82 -4.74
C LEU A 23 11.70 -1.66 -4.29
N ALA A 24 11.13 -2.47 -5.18
CA ALA A 24 10.04 -3.37 -4.83
C ALA A 24 10.47 -4.46 -3.83
N LEU A 25 11.65 -5.05 -4.02
CA LEU A 25 12.21 -6.04 -3.10
C LEU A 25 12.49 -5.44 -1.72
N LEU A 26 13.05 -4.23 -1.66
CA LEU A 26 13.26 -3.51 -0.41
C LEU A 26 11.94 -3.25 0.32
N GLY A 27 10.91 -2.78 -0.41
CA GLY A 27 9.59 -2.56 0.17
C GLY A 27 8.92 -3.86 0.67
N ALA A 28 9.09 -4.97 -0.05
CA ALA A 28 8.58 -6.28 0.37
C ALA A 28 9.32 -6.80 1.61
N ALA A 29 10.65 -6.66 1.66
CA ALA A 29 11.45 -7.03 2.82
C ALA A 29 11.08 -6.20 4.05
N ASP A 30 10.94 -4.88 3.91
CA ASP A 30 10.43 -3.99 4.97
C ASP A 30 9.06 -4.44 5.46
N GLY A 31 8.12 -4.71 4.54
CA GLY A 31 6.79 -5.23 4.88
C GLY A 31 6.84 -6.52 5.70
N CYS A 32 7.63 -7.51 5.27
CA CYS A 32 7.81 -8.78 5.97
C CYS A 32 8.44 -8.58 7.37
N LEU A 33 9.47 -7.73 7.46
CA LEU A 33 10.10 -7.40 8.74
C LEU A 33 9.12 -6.71 9.69
N ASN A 34 8.28 -5.80 9.20
CA ASN A 34 7.29 -5.10 10.00
C ASN A 34 6.20 -6.06 10.53
N LEU A 35 5.84 -7.10 9.77
CA LEU A 35 4.92 -8.13 10.24
C LEU A 35 5.57 -9.06 11.27
N ALA A 36 6.84 -9.42 11.09
CA ALA A 36 7.56 -10.31 12.00
C ALA A 36 8.06 -9.62 13.28
N LYS A 37 8.41 -8.33 13.18
CA LYS A 37 9.01 -7.49 14.24
C LYS A 37 8.39 -6.08 14.20
N PRO A 38 7.12 -5.93 14.63
CA PRO A 38 6.38 -4.67 14.51
C PRO A 38 7.04 -3.49 15.23
N GLU A 39 7.70 -3.75 16.36
CA GLU A 39 8.46 -2.75 17.14
C GLU A 39 9.58 -2.09 16.28
N GLY A 40 10.22 -2.85 15.38
CA GLY A 40 11.26 -2.35 14.49
C GLY A 40 10.72 -1.61 13.26
N GLY A 41 9.46 -1.86 12.89
CA GLY A 41 8.85 -1.24 11.72
C GLY A 41 8.47 0.22 11.89
N ALA A 42 8.20 0.66 13.12
CA ALA A 42 8.05 2.08 13.42
C ALA A 42 9.36 2.84 13.17
N ALA A 43 10.51 2.22 13.46
CA ALA A 43 11.81 2.85 13.36
C ALA A 43 12.21 3.16 11.90
N THR A 44 11.69 2.45 10.91
CA THR A 44 11.95 2.76 9.49
C THR A 44 11.31 4.07 9.04
N PHE A 45 10.37 4.61 9.83
CA PHE A 45 9.82 5.95 9.69
C PHE A 45 10.41 6.98 10.65
N GLY A 46 11.47 6.63 11.36
CA GLY A 46 12.05 7.47 12.41
C GLY A 46 11.20 7.52 13.68
N LEU A 47 10.24 6.62 13.85
CA LEU A 47 9.41 6.55 15.06
C LEU A 47 10.00 5.52 16.02
N VAL A 48 10.48 5.98 17.17
CA VAL A 48 11.00 5.11 18.22
C VAL A 48 9.90 4.92 19.27
N PRO A 49 9.47 3.69 19.57
CA PRO A 49 8.52 3.44 20.65
C PRO A 49 9.06 3.98 21.97
N PRO A 50 8.27 4.73 22.76
CA PRO A 50 8.74 5.22 24.05
C PRO A 50 9.02 4.05 25.02
N PRO A 51 10.03 4.14 25.90
CA PRO A 51 10.33 3.09 26.86
C PRO A 51 9.14 2.86 27.80
N ARG A 52 8.75 1.59 27.99
CA ARG A 52 7.57 1.22 28.78
C ARG A 52 7.62 1.71 30.23
N ASP A 53 8.83 1.81 30.79
CA ASP A 53 9.04 2.12 32.20
C ASP A 53 9.04 3.62 32.51
N THR A 54 9.19 4.47 31.49
CA THR A 54 9.33 5.92 31.64
C THR A 54 8.38 6.72 30.74
N VAL A 55 7.41 6.06 30.11
CA VAL A 55 6.52 6.70 29.14
C VAL A 55 5.54 7.64 29.83
N THR A 56 5.56 8.91 29.43
CA THR A 56 4.49 9.85 29.79
C THR A 56 3.30 9.68 28.83
N PRO A 57 2.05 9.94 29.27
CA PRO A 57 0.88 9.88 28.38
C PRO A 57 1.06 10.70 27.10
N ALA A 58 1.64 11.90 27.20
CA ALA A 58 1.88 12.76 26.04
C ALA A 58 2.86 12.16 25.01
N GLN A 59 3.91 11.46 25.46
CA GLN A 59 4.84 10.77 24.55
C GLN A 59 4.19 9.58 23.86
N PHE A 60 3.37 8.82 24.61
CA PHE A 60 2.60 7.72 24.06
C PHE A 60 1.63 8.20 22.97
N ASP A 61 0.85 9.24 23.27
CA ASP A 61 -0.10 9.84 22.33
C ASP A 61 0.59 10.38 21.07
N ALA A 62 1.73 11.08 21.24
CA ALA A 62 2.51 11.59 20.11
C ALA A 62 2.99 10.46 19.18
N PHE A 63 3.51 9.36 19.74
CA PHE A 63 3.92 8.18 18.99
C PHE A 63 2.73 7.53 18.25
N HIS A 64 1.61 7.31 18.94
CA HIS A 64 0.42 6.72 18.32
C HIS A 64 -0.19 7.60 17.22
N HIS A 65 -0.28 8.91 17.44
CA HIS A 65 -0.74 9.85 16.42
C HIS A 65 0.18 9.85 15.19
N ALA A 66 1.49 9.80 15.38
CA ALA A 66 2.44 9.70 14.27
C ALA A 66 2.25 8.39 13.49
N LEU A 67 2.12 7.25 14.17
CA LEU A 67 1.84 5.96 13.53
C LEU A 67 0.53 5.98 12.71
N VAL A 68 -0.54 6.54 13.26
CA VAL A 68 -1.82 6.68 12.57
C VAL A 68 -1.68 7.58 11.34
N LYS A 69 -0.97 8.71 11.44
CA LYS A 69 -0.71 9.61 10.31
C LYS A 69 0.09 8.95 9.20
N VAL A 70 1.15 8.20 9.53
CA VAL A 70 1.95 7.45 8.55
C VAL A 70 1.12 6.40 7.83
N LYS A 71 0.28 5.65 8.57
CA LYS A 71 -0.67 4.70 7.97
C LYS A 71 -1.67 5.40 7.04
N GLY A 72 -2.22 6.54 7.48
CA GLY A 72 -3.12 7.37 6.67
C GLY A 72 -2.46 7.86 5.38
N ALA A 73 -1.21 8.33 5.46
CA ALA A 73 -0.44 8.76 4.31
C ALA A 73 -0.21 7.61 3.32
N ARG A 74 0.18 6.41 3.78
CA ARG A 74 0.32 5.22 2.91
C ARG A 74 -0.99 4.91 2.17
N ASN A 75 -2.11 4.90 2.88
CA ASN A 75 -3.42 4.63 2.27
C ASN A 75 -3.79 5.71 1.23
N LEU A 76 -3.57 6.98 1.55
CA LEU A 76 -3.85 8.10 0.64
C LEU A 76 -3.03 7.99 -0.65
N HIS A 77 -1.72 7.80 -0.55
CA HIS A 77 -0.85 7.71 -1.72
C HIS A 77 -1.17 6.48 -2.57
N MET A 78 -1.46 5.32 -1.96
CA MET A 78 -1.92 4.14 -2.70
C MET A 78 -3.22 4.40 -3.46
N SER A 79 -4.17 5.10 -2.84
CA SER A 79 -5.45 5.47 -3.46
C SER A 79 -5.24 6.45 -4.61
N LEU A 80 -4.33 7.42 -4.47
CA LEU A 80 -3.94 8.35 -5.52
C LEU A 80 -3.24 7.65 -6.69
N CYS A 81 -2.42 6.62 -6.45
CA CYS A 81 -1.84 5.80 -7.52
C CYS A 81 -2.92 5.09 -8.35
N ILE A 82 -3.91 4.48 -7.68
CA ILE A 82 -5.06 3.84 -8.34
C ILE A 82 -5.84 4.87 -9.16
N LEU A 83 -6.17 6.02 -8.55
CA LEU A 83 -6.87 7.10 -9.23
C LEU A 83 -6.09 7.62 -10.43
N GLY A 84 -4.78 7.81 -10.29
CA GLY A 84 -3.89 8.23 -11.37
C GLY A 84 -3.90 7.25 -12.55
N LEU A 85 -3.83 5.93 -12.28
CA LEU A 85 -3.93 4.90 -13.32
C LEU A 85 -5.29 4.92 -14.03
N VAL A 86 -6.39 5.08 -13.28
CA VAL A 86 -7.74 5.20 -13.85
C VAL A 86 -7.82 6.43 -14.76
N LEU A 87 -7.43 7.60 -14.27
CA LEU A 87 -7.47 8.83 -15.04
C LEU A 87 -6.58 8.76 -16.29
N TYR A 88 -5.37 8.22 -16.16
CA TYR A 88 -4.45 8.04 -17.26
C TYR A 88 -4.99 7.06 -18.31
N GLY A 89 -5.63 5.97 -17.88
CA GLY A 89 -6.27 4.99 -18.75
C GLY A 89 -7.40 5.57 -19.59
N HIS A 90 -8.27 6.39 -18.98
CA HIS A 90 -9.47 6.93 -19.64
C HIS A 90 -9.26 8.24 -20.40
N PHE A 91 -8.36 9.10 -19.92
CA PHE A 91 -8.26 10.47 -20.41
C PHE A 91 -6.96 10.79 -21.14
N SER A 92 -5.92 9.96 -21.04
CA SER A 92 -4.66 10.25 -21.74
C SER A 92 -4.78 10.05 -23.26
N GLY A 93 -4.17 10.96 -24.03
CA GLY A 93 -4.05 10.80 -25.48
C GLY A 93 -3.26 9.55 -25.87
N VAL A 94 -2.31 9.12 -25.03
CA VAL A 94 -1.48 7.92 -25.26
C VAL A 94 -2.33 6.65 -25.26
N CYS A 95 -3.17 6.46 -24.23
CA CYS A 95 -4.05 5.29 -24.15
C CYS A 95 -5.15 5.31 -25.23
N ARG A 96 -5.61 6.50 -25.64
CA ARG A 96 -6.55 6.64 -26.76
C ARG A 96 -5.94 6.31 -28.12
N ALA A 97 -4.67 6.66 -28.32
CA ALA A 97 -3.94 6.42 -29.56
C ALA A 97 -3.36 5.01 -29.66
N SER A 98 -3.14 4.32 -28.53
CA SER A 98 -2.50 3.00 -28.49
C SER A 98 -3.31 1.98 -27.67
N PRO A 99 -3.91 0.98 -28.33
CA PRO A 99 -4.60 -0.12 -27.64
C PRO A 99 -3.68 -0.89 -26.68
N LEU A 100 -2.41 -1.04 -27.04
CA LEU A 100 -1.44 -1.73 -26.19
C LEU A 100 -1.16 -0.95 -24.90
N ALA A 101 -1.03 0.38 -24.99
CA ALA A 101 -0.85 1.22 -23.81
C ALA A 101 -2.08 1.18 -22.89
N ALA A 102 -3.29 1.23 -23.45
CA ALA A 102 -4.52 1.11 -22.68
C ALA A 102 -4.60 -0.25 -21.95
N VAL A 103 -4.26 -1.36 -22.64
CA VAL A 103 -4.22 -2.70 -22.03
C VAL A 103 -3.17 -2.79 -20.93
N ALA A 104 -1.98 -2.20 -21.12
CA ALA A 104 -0.94 -2.19 -20.10
C ALA A 104 -1.41 -1.46 -18.82
N VAL A 105 -1.98 -0.27 -18.95
CA VAL A 105 -2.51 0.50 -17.81
C VAL A 105 -3.65 -0.24 -17.12
N ARG A 106 -4.56 -0.83 -17.89
CA ARG A 106 -5.65 -1.68 -17.38
C ARG A 106 -5.11 -2.84 -16.53
N ARG A 107 -4.11 -3.55 -17.03
CA ARG A 107 -3.48 -4.66 -16.29
C ARG A 107 -2.75 -4.17 -15.05
N CYS A 108 -2.04 -3.04 -15.11
CA CYS A 108 -1.41 -2.43 -13.94
C CYS A 108 -2.44 -2.12 -12.84
N LEU A 109 -3.60 -1.55 -13.22
CA LEU A 109 -4.71 -1.32 -12.30
C LEU A 109 -5.21 -2.64 -11.69
N GLY A 110 -5.37 -3.68 -12.50
CA GLY A 110 -5.73 -5.02 -12.05
C GLY A 110 -4.74 -5.60 -11.03
N ILE A 111 -3.43 -5.54 -11.31
CA ILE A 111 -2.36 -5.99 -10.39
C ILE A 111 -2.47 -5.25 -9.06
N VAL A 112 -2.58 -3.92 -9.08
CA VAL A 112 -2.63 -3.09 -7.88
C VAL A 112 -3.87 -3.38 -7.05
N LEU A 113 -5.04 -3.58 -7.66
CA LEU A 113 -6.27 -3.93 -6.94
C LEU A 113 -6.17 -5.34 -6.32
N THR A 114 -5.73 -6.34 -7.09
CA THR A 114 -5.63 -7.72 -6.61
C THR A 114 -4.59 -7.85 -5.50
N LEU A 115 -3.36 -7.39 -5.69
CA LEU A 115 -2.32 -7.48 -4.67
C LEU A 115 -2.55 -6.51 -3.51
N GLY A 116 -3.07 -5.31 -3.80
CA GLY A 116 -3.40 -4.30 -2.79
C GLY A 116 -4.49 -4.74 -1.83
N SER A 117 -5.40 -5.63 -2.25
CA SER A 117 -6.38 -6.26 -1.33
C SER A 117 -5.71 -6.99 -0.16
N GLY A 118 -4.45 -7.43 -0.32
CA GLY A 118 -3.63 -8.02 0.75
C GLY A 118 -3.51 -7.13 1.99
N VAL A 119 -3.63 -5.79 1.85
CA VAL A 119 -3.65 -4.84 2.97
C VAL A 119 -4.87 -5.08 3.87
N GLY A 120 -6.06 -5.29 3.30
CA GLY A 120 -7.26 -5.56 4.10
C GLY A 120 -7.26 -6.95 4.71
N PHE A 121 -6.70 -7.97 4.02
CA PHE A 121 -6.60 -9.32 4.55
C PHE A 121 -5.59 -9.40 5.71
N SER A 122 -4.40 -8.83 5.52
CA SER A 122 -3.39 -8.76 6.58
C SER A 122 -3.87 -7.89 7.75
N GLY A 123 -4.58 -6.78 7.48
CA GLY A 123 -5.24 -5.97 8.50
C GLY A 123 -6.26 -6.75 9.33
N ALA A 124 -7.13 -7.54 8.69
CA ALA A 124 -8.09 -8.39 9.38
C ALA A 124 -7.40 -9.48 10.23
N ALA A 125 -6.31 -10.06 9.73
CA ALA A 125 -5.53 -11.06 10.45
C ALA A 125 -4.86 -10.46 11.71
N VAL A 126 -4.15 -9.34 11.57
CA VAL A 126 -3.48 -8.65 12.68
C VAL A 126 -4.47 -8.16 13.73
N VAL A 127 -5.62 -7.59 13.30
CA VAL A 127 -6.68 -7.22 14.24
C VAL A 127 -7.18 -8.46 14.98
N SER A 128 -7.45 -9.57 14.27
CA SER A 128 -7.93 -10.79 14.90
C SER A 128 -6.95 -11.38 15.92
N GLU A 129 -5.65 -11.22 15.70
CA GLU A 129 -4.60 -11.57 16.67
C GLU A 129 -4.67 -10.68 17.92
N TYR A 130 -4.75 -9.35 17.73
CA TYR A 130 -4.89 -8.40 18.84
C TYR A 130 -6.10 -8.69 19.73
N LEU A 131 -7.25 -9.07 19.15
CA LEU A 131 -8.46 -9.37 19.93
C LEU A 131 -8.36 -10.65 20.79
N ARG A 132 -7.36 -11.49 20.54
CA ARG A 132 -7.06 -12.67 21.36
C ARG A 132 -6.07 -12.38 22.49
N SER A 133 -5.55 -11.15 22.57
CA SER A 133 -4.57 -10.78 23.60
C SER A 133 -5.23 -10.63 24.99
N PRO A 134 -4.53 -10.96 26.09
CA PRO A 134 -5.09 -10.95 27.45
C PRO A 134 -5.53 -9.57 27.99
N GLY A 135 -5.34 -8.48 27.24
CA GLY A 135 -5.62 -7.11 27.67
C GLY A 135 -6.67 -6.37 26.82
N ALA A 136 -7.31 -7.04 25.86
CA ALA A 136 -8.32 -6.39 25.03
C ALA A 136 -9.64 -6.21 25.80
N SER A 137 -10.17 -4.98 25.86
CA SER A 137 -11.49 -4.71 26.44
C SER A 137 -12.61 -5.36 25.62
N GLU A 138 -13.76 -5.64 26.25
CA GLU A 138 -14.93 -6.20 25.53
C GLU A 138 -15.37 -5.31 24.36
N GLU A 139 -15.31 -3.99 24.54
CA GLU A 139 -15.58 -3.01 23.48
C GLU A 139 -14.57 -3.14 22.33
N ALA A 140 -13.27 -3.20 22.64
CA ALA A 140 -12.23 -3.36 21.63
C ALA A 140 -12.42 -4.68 20.85
N ILE A 141 -12.80 -5.76 21.53
CA ILE A 141 -13.13 -7.06 20.93
C ILE A 141 -14.32 -6.95 19.98
N ALA A 142 -15.41 -6.33 20.41
CA ALA A 142 -16.62 -6.15 19.60
C ALA A 142 -16.34 -5.32 18.33
N VAL A 143 -15.69 -4.17 18.49
CA VAL A 143 -15.32 -3.29 17.38
C VAL A 143 -14.34 -3.99 16.43
N GLY A 144 -13.30 -4.65 16.96
CA GLY A 144 -12.31 -5.33 16.15
C GLY A 144 -12.91 -6.48 15.33
N LYS A 145 -13.81 -7.29 15.90
CA LYS A 145 -14.50 -8.37 15.16
C LYS A 145 -15.32 -7.80 14.01
N ALA A 146 -16.07 -6.72 14.27
CA ALA A 146 -16.88 -6.07 13.24
C ALA A 146 -15.99 -5.52 12.11
N LYS A 147 -14.85 -4.90 12.43
CA LYS A 147 -13.92 -4.35 11.44
C LYS A 147 -13.16 -5.43 10.67
N ALA A 148 -12.72 -6.50 11.31
CA ALA A 148 -12.10 -7.64 10.64
C ALA A 148 -13.08 -8.25 9.61
N LYS A 149 -14.34 -8.47 10.00
CA LYS A 149 -15.39 -8.94 9.08
C LYS A 149 -15.61 -7.97 7.92
N ALA A 150 -15.69 -6.66 8.20
CA ALA A 150 -15.87 -5.65 7.17
C ALA A 150 -14.72 -5.68 6.15
N HIS A 151 -13.47 -5.75 6.60
CA HIS A 151 -12.31 -5.84 5.71
C HIS A 151 -12.36 -7.06 4.79
N LEU A 152 -12.74 -8.23 5.31
CA LEU A 152 -12.89 -9.45 4.51
C LEU A 152 -13.97 -9.26 3.43
N ILE A 153 -15.14 -8.74 3.82
CA ILE A 153 -16.26 -8.52 2.89
C ILE A 153 -15.89 -7.51 1.80
N THR A 154 -15.27 -6.39 2.17
CA THR A 154 -14.91 -5.33 1.20
C THR A 154 -13.81 -5.76 0.23
N ASN A 155 -12.93 -6.67 0.64
CA ASN A 155 -11.84 -7.12 -0.21
C ASN A 155 -12.27 -8.08 -1.31
N VAL A 156 -13.32 -8.89 -1.10
CA VAL A 156 -13.84 -9.81 -2.13
C VAL A 156 -14.16 -9.08 -3.45
N PRO A 157 -14.98 -8.00 -3.48
CA PRO A 157 -15.26 -7.29 -4.71
C PRO A 157 -14.03 -6.57 -5.29
N ILE A 158 -13.08 -6.11 -4.45
CA ILE A 158 -11.82 -5.50 -4.92
C ILE A 158 -10.98 -6.52 -5.68
N VAL A 159 -10.82 -7.73 -5.14
CA VAL A 159 -10.11 -8.83 -5.79
C VAL A 159 -10.81 -9.20 -7.10
N ALA A 160 -12.14 -9.38 -7.07
CA ALA A 160 -12.90 -9.71 -8.26
C ALA A 160 -12.72 -8.66 -9.36
N LEU A 161 -12.84 -7.37 -9.01
CA LEU A 161 -12.61 -6.27 -9.95
C LEU A 161 -11.17 -6.26 -10.48
N GLY A 162 -10.19 -6.50 -9.63
CA GLY A 162 -8.78 -6.60 -10.03
C GLY A 162 -8.55 -7.73 -11.03
N LEU A 163 -9.14 -8.92 -10.80
CA LEU A 163 -9.07 -10.06 -11.70
C LEU A 163 -9.75 -9.76 -13.04
N ILE A 164 -10.90 -9.06 -13.04
CA ILE A 164 -11.54 -8.60 -14.27
C ILE A 164 -10.58 -7.70 -15.05
N TYR A 165 -9.98 -6.70 -14.40
CA TYR A 165 -8.99 -5.82 -15.03
C TYR A 165 -7.71 -6.52 -15.51
N LEU A 166 -7.42 -7.74 -15.06
CA LEU A 166 -6.29 -8.55 -15.55
C LEU A 166 -6.66 -9.35 -16.79
N VAL A 167 -7.86 -9.94 -16.80
CA VAL A 167 -8.28 -10.94 -17.80
C VAL A 167 -9.06 -10.33 -18.97
N TYR A 168 -9.96 -9.37 -18.70
CA TYR A 168 -10.93 -8.82 -19.66
C TYR A 168 -10.69 -7.35 -19.93
#